data_AF-A0A9D7R911-F1
#
_entry.id   AF-A0A9D7R911-F1
#
_cell.length_a   1.000
_cell.length_b   1.000
_cell.length_c   1.000
_cell.angle_alpha   90.00
_cell.angle_beta   90.00
_cell.angle_gamma   90.00
#
_symmetry.space_group_name_H-M   'P 1'
#
loop_
_entity.id
_entity.type
_entity.pdbx_description
1 polymer ?
#
loop_
_entity_poly.entity_id
_entity_poly.type
_entity_poly.pdbx_seq_one_letter_code
_entity_poly.pdbx_strand_id
1 'polypeptide(L)'
;MSAAAEPWAGGSFRAIEHTADEAYELEGPSYAALLVAAASALCARIGAPGPEAPVSTAEVEVEGLDREDLLVRLAQAVLLRFALEDLLFEAPEALRVEERADGTFSARLRGRFRRVDRGAGSPLTEVKAVTYHDLHVREDESGRWRARLVLDL
;
A
#
# COMPACT_ATOMS: atom_id res chain seq x y z
N MET A 1 -41.01 -33.40 29.08
CA MET A 1 -41.23 -32.00 28.67
C MET A 1 -39.96 -31.23 28.96
N SER A 2 -39.46 -30.54 27.93
CA SER A 2 -38.40 -29.50 27.92
C SER A 2 -38.32 -28.63 29.17
N ALA A 3 -37.18 -28.03 29.55
CA ALA A 3 -35.85 -27.95 28.93
C ALA A 3 -34.83 -27.59 30.04
N ALA A 4 -33.60 -28.09 29.92
CA ALA A 4 -32.42 -27.53 30.55
C ALA A 4 -31.36 -27.35 29.46
N ALA A 5 -30.69 -26.20 29.46
CA ALA A 5 -29.76 -25.75 28.43
C ALA A 5 -28.52 -26.64 28.32
N GLU A 6 -28.02 -26.85 27.09
CA GLU A 6 -26.76 -27.55 26.82
C GLU A 6 -25.70 -26.59 26.24
N PRO A 7 -24.46 -26.59 26.76
CA PRO A 7 -23.35 -25.79 26.26
C PRO A 7 -22.71 -26.45 25.03
N TRP A 8 -22.34 -25.68 24.00
CA TRP A 8 -21.50 -26.20 22.90
C TRP A 8 -20.02 -26.20 23.33
N ALA A 9 -19.66 -27.05 24.29
CA ALA A 9 -18.26 -27.31 24.60
C ALA A 9 -17.71 -28.36 23.63
N GLY A 10 -16.98 -27.94 22.59
CA GLY A 10 -16.37 -28.88 21.63
C GLY A 10 -15.58 -28.31 20.46
N GLY A 11 -15.19 -27.03 20.48
CA GLY A 11 -14.36 -26.45 19.42
C GLY A 11 -12.88 -26.44 19.79
N SER A 12 -12.02 -27.03 18.95
CA SER A 12 -10.58 -26.74 18.96
C SER A 12 -10.20 -26.05 17.66
N PHE A 13 -9.48 -24.93 17.75
CA PHE A 13 -8.83 -24.29 16.61
C PHE A 13 -7.31 -24.47 16.74
N ARG A 14 -6.62 -24.54 15.61
CA ARG A 14 -5.16 -24.48 15.56
C ARG A 14 -4.77 -23.58 14.40
N ALA A 15 -4.16 -22.45 14.72
CA ALA A 15 -3.52 -21.62 13.71
C ALA A 15 -2.31 -22.38 13.12
N ILE A 16 -2.17 -22.29 11.82
CA ILE A 16 -1.02 -22.76 11.05
C ILE A 16 -0.30 -21.52 10.53
N GLU A 17 1.01 -21.63 10.38
CA GLU A 17 1.86 -20.54 9.92
C GLU A 17 1.43 -20.11 8.51
N HIS A 18 0.95 -18.88 8.38
CA HIS A 18 0.56 -18.27 7.12
C HIS A 18 1.59 -17.19 6.82
N THR A 19 2.66 -17.51 6.09
CA THR A 19 3.63 -16.51 5.60
C THR A 19 3.05 -15.79 4.39
N ALA A 20 1.92 -15.10 4.60
CA ALA A 20 1.23 -14.32 3.57
C ALA A 20 1.82 -12.91 3.40
N ASP A 21 2.68 -12.49 4.34
CA ASP A 21 3.17 -11.13 4.40
C ASP A 21 4.55 -10.99 3.75
N GLU A 22 4.75 -9.91 2.98
CA GLU A 22 6.05 -9.52 2.43
C GLU A 22 6.42 -8.10 2.88
N ALA A 23 7.63 -7.95 3.44
CA ALA A 23 8.11 -6.69 3.99
C ALA A 23 9.10 -5.99 3.04
N TYR A 24 8.96 -4.67 2.94
CA TYR A 24 9.80 -3.79 2.15
C TYR A 24 10.49 -2.77 3.05
N GLU A 25 11.81 -2.71 2.98
CA GLU A 25 12.58 -1.60 3.55
C GLU A 25 12.70 -0.48 2.51
N LEU A 26 12.17 0.68 2.83
CA LEU A 26 12.10 1.86 1.98
C LEU A 26 13.06 2.93 2.51
N GLU A 27 13.67 3.68 1.60
CA GLU A 27 14.46 4.86 1.96
C GLU A 27 14.27 6.00 0.96
N GLY A 28 14.47 7.23 1.43
CA GLY A 28 14.37 8.42 0.59
C GLY A 28 15.07 9.64 1.19
N PRO A 29 15.51 10.60 0.35
CA PRO A 29 16.10 11.86 0.81
C PRO A 29 15.08 12.82 1.44
N SER A 30 13.79 12.50 1.41
CA SER A 30 12.70 13.23 2.04
C SER A 30 11.52 12.30 2.29
N TYR A 31 10.60 12.69 3.17
CA TYR A 31 9.38 11.94 3.41
C TYR A 31 8.53 11.80 2.12
N ALA A 32 8.48 12.83 1.28
CA ALA A 32 7.80 12.76 -0.02
C ALA A 32 8.44 11.71 -0.95
N ALA A 33 9.78 11.61 -0.97
CA ALA A 33 10.45 10.57 -1.75
C ALA A 33 10.18 9.17 -1.20
N LEU A 34 10.05 9.02 0.13
CA LEU A 34 9.68 7.77 0.79
C LEU A 34 8.27 7.30 0.38
N LEU A 35 7.31 8.23 0.29
CA LEU A 35 5.95 7.97 -0.17
C LEU A 35 5.91 7.46 -1.61
N VAL A 36 6.70 8.06 -2.51
CA VAL A 36 6.86 7.57 -3.89
C VAL A 36 7.49 6.18 -3.90
N ALA A 37 8.52 5.94 -3.07
CA ALA A 37 9.16 4.64 -2.97
C ALA A 37 8.17 3.54 -2.54
N ALA A 38 7.25 3.84 -1.61
CA ALA A 38 6.18 2.92 -1.20
C ALA A 38 5.24 2.55 -2.37
N ALA A 39 4.77 3.56 -3.11
CA ALA A 39 3.91 3.33 -4.29
C ALA A 39 4.62 2.49 -5.37
N SER A 40 5.90 2.78 -5.61
CA SER A 40 6.73 2.04 -6.57
C SER A 40 7.00 0.61 -6.13
N ALA A 41 7.32 0.37 -4.86
CA ALA A 41 7.57 -0.97 -4.30
C ALA A 41 6.32 -1.86 -4.42
N LEU A 42 5.16 -1.31 -4.03
CA LEU A 42 3.87 -1.97 -4.22
C LEU A 42 3.63 -2.34 -5.69
N CYS A 43 3.80 -1.40 -6.62
CA CYS A 43 3.55 -1.67 -8.04
C CYS A 43 4.54 -2.68 -8.62
N ALA A 44 5.81 -2.60 -8.24
CA ALA A 44 6.82 -3.60 -8.61
C ALA A 44 6.46 -4.99 -8.10
N ARG A 45 5.85 -5.07 -6.90
CA ARG A 45 5.39 -6.34 -6.33
C ARG A 45 4.19 -6.93 -7.07
N ILE A 46 3.24 -6.07 -7.47
CA ILE A 46 2.07 -6.47 -8.27
C ILE A 46 2.53 -6.98 -9.63
N GLY A 47 3.43 -6.26 -10.31
CA GLY A 47 4.00 -6.68 -11.58
C GLY A 47 4.20 -5.51 -12.54
N ALA A 48 4.42 -5.84 -13.82
CA ALA A 48 4.69 -4.84 -14.85
C ALA A 48 3.61 -4.87 -15.95
N PRO A 49 3.12 -3.69 -16.40
CA PRO A 49 2.35 -3.56 -17.62
C PRO A 49 3.19 -3.99 -18.85
N GLY A 50 2.53 -4.44 -19.91
CA GLY A 50 3.20 -4.73 -21.18
C GLY A 50 3.86 -3.50 -21.82
N PRO A 51 4.80 -3.68 -22.76
CA PRO A 51 5.54 -2.57 -23.37
C PRO A 51 4.62 -1.56 -24.09
N GLU A 52 3.53 -2.02 -24.69
CA GLU A 52 2.54 -1.19 -25.41
C GLU A 52 1.37 -0.73 -24.53
N ALA A 53 1.46 -0.89 -23.21
CA ALA A 53 0.38 -0.51 -22.30
C ALA A 53 0.06 1.00 -22.40
N PRO A 54 -1.22 1.40 -22.56
CA PRO A 54 -1.62 2.79 -22.56
C PRO A 54 -1.20 3.51 -21.28
N VAL A 55 -0.72 4.74 -21.42
CA VAL A 55 -0.31 5.61 -20.32
C VAL A 55 -1.37 6.69 -20.13
N SER A 56 -1.78 6.93 -18.89
CA SER A 56 -2.64 8.03 -18.50
C SER A 56 -2.06 8.77 -17.29
N THR A 57 -2.41 10.04 -17.12
CA THR A 57 -2.10 10.76 -15.89
C THR A 57 -3.31 10.74 -14.98
N ALA A 58 -3.08 10.36 -13.72
CA ALA A 58 -4.11 10.34 -12.69
C ALA A 58 -3.55 10.89 -11.38
N GLU A 59 -4.44 11.04 -10.40
CA GLU A 59 -4.10 11.60 -9.10
C GLU A 59 -4.69 10.78 -7.96
N VAL A 60 -3.93 10.65 -6.88
CA VAL A 60 -4.34 10.05 -5.63
C VAL A 60 -4.22 11.10 -4.53
N GLU A 61 -5.30 11.29 -3.79
CA GLU A 61 -5.35 12.21 -2.64
C GLU A 61 -5.78 11.43 -1.40
N VAL A 62 -5.01 11.59 -0.32
CA VAL A 62 -5.23 10.89 0.94
C VAL A 62 -4.95 11.81 2.12
N GLU A 63 -5.58 11.49 3.25
CA GLU A 63 -5.36 12.13 4.54
C GLU A 63 -4.99 11.07 5.55
N GLY A 64 -4.04 11.37 6.44
CA GLY A 64 -3.58 10.47 7.48
C GLY A 64 -3.46 11.17 8.83
N LEU A 65 -3.61 10.41 9.91
CA LEU A 65 -3.50 10.92 11.27
C LEU A 65 -2.05 11.30 11.63
N ASP A 66 -1.08 10.60 11.04
CA ASP A 66 0.35 10.83 11.17
C ASP A 66 1.07 10.41 9.88
N ARG A 67 2.41 10.39 9.90
CA ARG A 67 3.23 9.99 8.76
C ARG A 67 3.14 8.49 8.44
N GLU A 68 2.90 7.64 9.43
CA GLU A 68 2.77 6.20 9.20
C GLU A 68 1.43 5.90 8.51
N ASP A 69 0.35 6.47 9.04
CA ASP A 69 -0.98 6.36 8.46
C ASP A 69 -1.06 6.94 7.05
N LEU A 70 -0.43 8.10 6.81
CA LEU A 70 -0.40 8.70 5.48
C LEU A 70 0.34 7.81 4.46
N LEU A 71 1.43 7.15 4.86
CA LEU A 71 2.16 6.21 3.99
C LEU A 71 1.30 5.02 3.60
N VAL A 72 0.67 4.37 4.59
CA VAL A 72 -0.21 3.22 4.34
C VAL A 72 -1.37 3.62 3.45
N ARG A 73 -2.03 4.74 3.75
CA ARG A 73 -3.19 5.19 2.97
C ARG A 73 -2.82 5.55 1.54
N LEU A 74 -1.68 6.19 1.32
CA LEU A 74 -1.23 6.49 -0.04
C LEU A 74 -0.97 5.21 -0.83
N ALA A 75 -0.22 4.27 -0.26
CA ALA A 75 0.07 3.00 -0.91
C ALA A 75 -1.21 2.19 -1.14
N GLN A 76 -2.13 2.14 -0.17
CA GLN A 76 -3.43 1.49 -0.31
C GLN A 76 -4.28 2.15 -1.41
N ALA A 77 -4.27 3.48 -1.52
CA ALA A 77 -5.00 4.17 -2.57
C ALA A 77 -4.39 3.91 -3.96
N VAL A 78 -3.07 3.76 -4.08
CA VAL A 78 -2.41 3.27 -5.30
C VAL A 78 -2.81 1.81 -5.60
N LEU A 79 -2.86 0.94 -4.59
CA LEU A 79 -3.35 -0.44 -4.75
C LEU A 79 -4.78 -0.46 -5.29
N LEU A 80 -5.65 0.41 -4.77
CA LEU A 80 -7.04 0.53 -5.22
C LEU A 80 -7.15 0.96 -6.69
N ARG A 81 -6.26 1.83 -7.18
CA ARG A 81 -6.20 2.16 -8.63
C ARG A 81 -5.94 0.93 -9.48
N PHE A 82 -5.07 0.03 -9.03
CA PHE A 82 -4.84 -1.23 -9.72
C PHE A 82 -6.04 -2.18 -9.57
N ALA A 83 -6.55 -2.36 -8.36
CA ALA A 83 -7.61 -3.32 -8.07
C ALA A 83 -8.93 -2.99 -8.78
N LEU A 84 -9.25 -1.70 -8.95
CA LEU A 84 -10.52 -1.26 -9.52
C LEU A 84 -10.45 -0.82 -10.98
N GLU A 85 -9.30 -0.29 -11.43
CA GLU A 85 -9.19 0.34 -12.75
C GLU A 85 -8.11 -0.29 -13.64
N ASP A 86 -7.41 -1.30 -13.14
CA ASP A 86 -6.23 -1.93 -13.73
C ASP A 86 -5.10 -0.93 -14.04
N LEU A 87 -4.95 0.10 -13.21
CA LEU A 87 -3.93 1.13 -13.36
C LEU A 87 -2.79 0.94 -12.37
N LEU A 88 -1.58 0.67 -12.88
CA LEU A 88 -0.36 0.64 -12.07
C LEU A 88 0.36 1.98 -12.14
N PHE A 89 0.79 2.49 -10.99
CA PHE A 89 1.61 3.68 -10.90
C PHE A 89 2.98 3.43 -11.56
N GLU A 90 3.39 4.33 -12.44
CA GLU A 90 4.66 4.23 -13.17
C GLU A 90 5.67 5.27 -12.65
N ALA A 91 5.25 6.53 -12.58
CA ALA A 91 6.16 7.61 -12.22
C ALA A 91 5.40 8.80 -11.62
N PRO A 92 5.98 9.48 -10.61
CA PRO A 92 5.41 10.70 -10.09
C PRO A 92 5.59 11.84 -11.11
N GLU A 93 4.58 12.69 -11.24
CA GLU A 93 4.68 13.99 -11.93
C GLU A 93 4.72 15.13 -10.90
N ALA A 94 3.94 15.02 -9.82
CA ALA A 94 3.97 15.95 -8.69
C ALA A 94 3.51 15.25 -7.41
N LEU A 95 4.10 15.62 -6.28
CA LEU A 95 3.65 15.20 -4.97
C LEU A 95 3.68 16.40 -4.02
N ARG A 96 2.54 16.67 -3.39
CA ARG A 96 2.45 17.64 -2.28
C ARG A 96 2.11 16.89 -1.00
N VAL A 97 2.80 17.26 0.08
CA VAL A 97 2.55 16.76 1.42
C VAL A 97 2.40 17.97 2.34
N GLU A 98 1.32 18.01 3.11
CA GLU A 98 1.00 19.12 4.00
C GLU A 98 0.70 18.60 5.40
N GLU A 99 1.32 19.22 6.41
CA GLU A 99 0.96 19.05 7.81
C GLU A 99 -0.07 20.13 8.17
N ARG A 100 -1.21 19.71 8.69
CA ARG A 100 -2.34 20.60 9.00
C ARG A 100 -2.27 21.10 10.43
N ALA A 101 -3.00 22.18 10.70
CA ALA A 101 -3.01 22.82 12.01
C ALA A 101 -3.54 21.91 13.15
N ASP A 102 -4.33 20.89 12.82
CA ASP A 102 -4.84 19.89 13.76
C ASP A 102 -3.88 18.70 13.99
N GLY A 103 -2.69 18.74 13.39
CA GLY A 103 -1.67 17.70 13.49
C GLY A 103 -1.85 16.54 12.52
N THR A 104 -2.89 16.55 11.68
CA THR A 104 -3.07 15.55 10.61
C THR A 104 -2.21 15.89 9.38
N PHE A 105 -2.07 14.92 8.48
CA PHE A 105 -1.32 15.07 7.25
C PHE A 105 -2.20 14.83 6.03
N SER A 106 -1.87 15.46 4.91
CA SER A 106 -2.42 15.12 3.60
C SER A 106 -1.32 14.93 2.56
N ALA A 107 -1.62 14.10 1.57
CA ALA A 107 -0.77 13.90 0.42
C ALA A 107 -1.61 13.88 -0.87
N ARG A 108 -1.11 14.58 -1.90
CA ARG A 108 -1.68 14.60 -3.24
C ARG A 108 -0.61 14.22 -4.25
N LEU A 109 -0.70 12.98 -4.75
CA LEU A 109 0.22 12.39 -5.73
C LEU A 109 -0.44 12.42 -7.11
N ARG A 110 0.09 13.26 -8.00
CA ARG A 110 -0.21 13.20 -9.44
C ARG A 110 0.91 12.46 -10.14
N GLY A 111 0.57 11.51 -11.00
CA GLY A 111 1.56 10.69 -11.68
C GLY A 111 1.04 10.00 -12.92
N ARG A 112 1.96 9.39 -13.66
CA ARG A 112 1.65 8.51 -14.78
C ARG A 112 1.27 7.14 -14.25
N PHE A 113 0.24 6.58 -14.85
CA PHE A 113 -0.24 5.23 -14.62
C PHE A 113 -0.31 4.49 -15.95
N ARG A 114 -0.02 3.20 -15.93
CA ARG A 114 -0.15 2.32 -17.09
C ARG A 114 -1.26 1.33 -16.87
N ARG A 115 -2.09 1.13 -17.90
CA ARG A 115 -3.13 0.12 -17.87
C ARG A 115 -2.53 -1.28 -18.01
N VAL A 116 -2.89 -2.15 -17.09
CA VAL A 116 -2.58 -3.57 -17.13
C VAL A 116 -3.73 -4.31 -17.79
N ASP A 117 -3.41 -5.31 -18.61
CA ASP A 117 -4.39 -6.25 -19.13
C ASP A 117 -4.22 -7.59 -18.42
N ARG A 118 -5.16 -7.92 -17.52
CA ARG A 118 -5.17 -9.20 -16.78
C ARG A 118 -5.35 -10.40 -17.71
N GLY A 119 -5.99 -10.21 -18.87
CA GLY A 119 -6.24 -11.26 -19.87
C GLY A 119 -5.06 -11.53 -20.80
N ALA A 120 -4.10 -10.61 -20.90
CA ALA A 120 -2.94 -10.72 -21.80
C ALA A 120 -1.81 -11.63 -21.27
N GLY A 121 -2.03 -12.34 -20.15
CA GLY A 121 -1.04 -13.26 -19.58
C GLY A 121 0.11 -12.56 -18.83
N SER A 122 -0.05 -11.29 -18.46
CA SER A 122 0.89 -10.61 -17.56
C SER A 122 0.96 -11.36 -16.23
N PRO A 123 2.15 -11.77 -15.75
CA PRO A 123 2.30 -12.37 -14.44
C PRO A 123 2.07 -11.29 -13.38
N LEU A 124 0.85 -11.26 -12.83
CA LEU A 124 0.47 -10.33 -11.77
C LEU A 124 0.38 -11.10 -10.46
N THR A 125 0.90 -10.48 -9.41
CA THR A 125 0.67 -10.95 -8.05
C THR A 125 -0.49 -10.19 -7.46
N GLU A 126 -1.41 -10.92 -6.85
CA GLU A 126 -2.42 -10.34 -6.00
C GLU A 126 -1.77 -9.80 -4.73
N VAL A 127 -2.08 -8.54 -4.43
CA VAL A 127 -1.77 -7.90 -3.16
C VAL A 127 -3.12 -7.47 -2.59
N LYS A 128 -3.48 -7.98 -1.42
CA LYS A 128 -4.79 -7.73 -0.79
C LYS A 128 -4.82 -6.40 -0.08
N ALA A 129 -3.76 -6.09 0.67
CA ALA A 129 -3.70 -4.89 1.49
C ALA A 129 -2.27 -4.43 1.75
N VAL A 130 -2.15 -3.12 2.01
CA VAL A 130 -1.00 -2.51 2.66
C VAL A 130 -1.32 -2.44 4.16
N THR A 131 -0.45 -2.97 5.00
CA THR A 131 -0.76 -3.16 6.43
C THR A 131 0.03 -2.18 7.31
N TYR A 132 -0.45 -2.00 8.54
CA TYR A 132 0.24 -1.30 9.62
C TYR A 132 1.18 -2.24 10.41
N HIS A 133 1.32 -3.50 10.01
CA HIS A 133 2.12 -4.48 10.73
C HIS A 133 3.60 -4.11 10.64
N ASP A 134 4.27 -3.98 11.79
CA ASP A 134 5.70 -3.65 11.89
C ASP A 134 6.10 -2.39 11.09
N LEU A 135 5.14 -1.47 10.93
CA LEU A 135 5.34 -0.20 10.25
C LEU A 135 6.06 0.76 11.17
N HIS A 136 7.17 1.30 10.67
CA HIS A 136 7.92 2.34 11.33
C HIS A 136 8.37 3.35 10.30
N VAL A 137 8.02 4.64 10.47
CA VAL A 137 8.53 5.72 9.61
C VAL A 137 9.42 6.64 10.44
N ARG A 138 10.68 6.78 10.03
CA ARG A 138 11.66 7.60 10.77
C ARG A 138 12.62 8.35 9.88
N GLU A 139 13.01 9.52 10.34
CA GLU A 139 14.17 10.26 9.83
C GLU A 139 15.41 9.85 10.64
N ASP A 140 16.50 9.52 9.95
CA ASP A 140 17.78 9.20 10.58
C ASP A 140 18.62 10.46 10.83
N GLU A 141 19.73 10.30 11.55
CA GLU A 141 20.63 11.41 11.93
C GLU A 141 21.24 12.15 10.71
N SER A 142 21.21 11.54 9.52
CA SER A 142 21.68 12.15 8.27
C SER A 142 20.59 12.91 7.51
N GLY A 143 19.36 12.97 8.06
CA GLY A 143 18.19 13.56 7.42
C GLY A 143 17.55 12.66 6.36
N ARG A 144 17.91 11.37 6.30
CA ARG A 144 17.28 10.42 5.38
C ARG A 144 16.10 9.74 6.03
N TRP A 145 15.06 9.55 5.24
CA TRP A 145 13.83 8.92 5.66
C TRP A 145 13.88 7.41 5.39
N ARG A 146 13.36 6.61 6.32
CA ARG A 146 13.30 5.16 6.22
C ARG A 146 11.93 4.66 6.68
N ALA A 147 11.46 3.59 6.04
CA ALA A 147 10.28 2.87 6.51
C ALA A 147 10.33 1.37 6.24
N ARG A 148 9.65 0.59 7.08
CA ARG A 148 9.27 -0.79 6.76
C ARG A 148 7.79 -0.82 6.38
N LEU A 149 7.47 -1.41 5.23
CA LEU A 149 6.11 -1.57 4.73
C LEU A 149 5.79 -3.05 4.56
N VAL A 150 4.72 -3.53 5.17
CA VAL A 150 4.31 -4.95 5.07
C VAL A 150 3.04 -5.06 4.22
N LEU A 151 3.11 -5.91 3.20
CA LEU A 151 2.02 -6.21 2.27
C LEU A 151 1.41 -7.56 2.61
N ASP A 152 0.08 -7.64 2.64
CA ASP A 152 -0.68 -8.90 2.69
C ASP A 152 -0.95 -9.37 1.26
N LEU A 153 -0.46 -10.56 0.90
CA LEU A 153 -0.55 -11.17 -0.43
C LEU A 153 -1.73 -12.15 -0.52
#